data_AF-A0A847N9W1-F1
#
_entry.id   AF-A0A847N9W1-F1
#
_cell.length_a   1.000
_cell.length_b   1.000
_cell.length_c   1.000
_cell.angle_alpha   90.00
_cell.angle_beta   90.00
_cell.angle_gamma   90.00
#
_symmetry.space_group_name_H-M   'P 1'
#
loop_
_entity.id
_entity.type
_entity.pdbx_description
1 polymer ?
#
loop_
_entity_poly.entity_id
_entity_poly.type
_entity_poly.pdbx_seq_one_letter_code
_entity_poly.pdbx_strand_id
1 'polypeptide(L)'
;MNQAFESIAVKVITEEGFPMAVGGICLPGTGTYWEERFRQLASLCISNMDIFNIDYALARAIQNIADESLLIAGCSLKAGIELAYGESTGGVLGCPRETICSAPGACEPLPKGFSMYTTAGGPGLAALADQAETERAAVAVRALEGAITGEKIMDCMRNAGIDTYLLVFDGTGLGTHGCVVAASPGKSTVVFL
;
A
#
# COMPACT_ATOMS: atom_id res chain seq x y z
N MET A 1 -25.08 9.70 -9.01
CA MET A 1 -24.85 9.06 -7.69
C MET A 1 -23.37 8.73 -7.63
N ASN A 2 -22.58 9.41 -6.80
CA ASN A 2 -21.20 9.02 -6.54
C ASN A 2 -21.25 7.70 -5.77
N GLN A 3 -20.82 6.60 -6.40
CA GLN A 3 -20.60 5.34 -5.71
C GLN A 3 -19.43 5.54 -4.74
N ALA A 4 -19.68 5.35 -3.44
CA ALA A 4 -18.62 5.37 -2.44
C ALA A 4 -17.75 4.12 -2.62
N PHE A 5 -16.45 4.29 -2.80
CA PHE A 5 -15.49 3.19 -2.84
C PHE A 5 -15.39 2.53 -1.46
N GLU A 6 -14.99 1.26 -1.43
CA GLU A 6 -14.70 0.55 -0.19
C GLU A 6 -13.19 0.40 0.01
N SER A 7 -12.74 0.61 1.26
CA SER A 7 -11.37 0.34 1.67
C SER A 7 -11.27 -0.94 2.51
N ILE A 8 -10.22 -1.71 2.25
CA ILE A 8 -9.89 -2.92 3.01
C ILE A 8 -8.39 -2.99 3.27
N ALA A 9 -8.01 -3.46 4.45
CA ALA A 9 -6.64 -3.84 4.78
C ALA A 9 -6.65 -5.05 5.72
N VAL A 10 -5.76 -6.01 5.48
CA VAL A 10 -5.64 -7.26 6.23
C VAL A 10 -4.20 -7.56 6.57
N LYS A 11 -3.99 -8.20 7.72
CA LYS A 11 -2.73 -8.88 8.05
C LYS A 11 -2.79 -10.32 7.54
N VAL A 12 -1.74 -10.73 6.84
CA VAL A 12 -1.51 -12.06 6.31
C VAL A 12 -0.14 -12.53 6.80
N ILE A 13 0.01 -13.82 7.07
CA ILE A 13 1.30 -14.43 7.36
C ILE A 13 1.58 -15.39 6.20
N THR A 14 2.74 -15.26 5.57
CA THR A 14 3.14 -16.20 4.50
C THR A 14 3.36 -17.60 5.07
N GLU A 15 3.36 -18.62 4.23
CA GLU A 15 3.71 -19.99 4.63
C GLU A 15 5.14 -20.08 5.21
N GLU A 16 6.03 -19.17 4.82
CA GLU A 16 7.39 -19.02 5.36
C GLU A 16 7.42 -18.30 6.72
N GLY A 17 6.27 -17.82 7.21
CA GLY A 17 6.15 -17.12 8.49
C GLY A 17 6.38 -15.61 8.44
N PHE A 18 6.53 -15.01 7.25
CA PHE A 18 6.75 -13.58 7.10
C PHE A 18 5.43 -12.81 7.21
N PRO A 19 5.34 -11.78 8.10
CA PRO A 19 4.13 -10.99 8.21
C PRO A 19 4.03 -10.01 7.03
N MET A 20 2.81 -9.88 6.53
CA MET A 20 2.45 -9.09 5.36
C MET A 20 1.16 -8.31 5.65
N ALA A 21 1.10 -7.06 5.21
CA ALA A 21 -0.08 -6.22 5.29
C ALA A 21 -0.50 -5.93 3.86
N VAL A 22 -1.74 -6.23 3.52
CA VAL A 22 -2.27 -6.05 2.16
C VAL A 22 -3.53 -5.21 2.25
N GLY A 23 -3.68 -4.24 1.38
CA GLY A 23 -4.89 -3.43 1.33
C GLY A 23 -5.23 -2.99 -0.08
N GLY A 24 -6.43 -2.44 -0.21
CA GLY A 24 -6.94 -2.00 -1.49
C GLY A 24 -8.12 -1.05 -1.38
N ILE A 25 -8.35 -0.35 -2.49
CA ILE A 25 -9.56 0.42 -2.75
C ILE A 25 -10.32 -0.30 -3.86
N CYS A 26 -11.58 -0.62 -3.59
CA CYS A 26 -12.41 -1.45 -4.45
C CYS A 26 -13.80 -0.85 -4.67
N LEU A 27 -14.52 -1.41 -5.64
CA LEU A 27 -15.89 -1.01 -5.94
C LEU A 27 -16.83 -1.38 -4.76
N PRO A 28 -17.91 -0.59 -4.53
CA PRO A 28 -18.85 -0.89 -3.46
C PRO A 28 -19.46 -2.30 -3.58
N GLY A 29 -19.63 -2.95 -2.43
CA GLY A 29 -20.12 -4.32 -2.30
C GLY A 29 -19.06 -5.41 -2.49
N THR A 30 -17.78 -5.06 -2.69
CA THR A 30 -16.70 -6.03 -2.97
C THR A 30 -15.63 -6.14 -1.88
N GLY A 31 -15.74 -5.38 -0.78
CA GLY A 31 -14.75 -5.36 0.29
C GLY A 31 -14.51 -6.72 0.96
N THR A 32 -15.57 -7.44 1.34
CA THR A 32 -15.44 -8.79 1.94
C THR A 32 -14.81 -9.78 0.95
N TYR A 33 -15.19 -9.69 -0.32
CA TYR A 33 -14.62 -10.52 -1.38
C TYR A 33 -13.11 -10.28 -1.51
N TRP A 34 -12.66 -9.02 -1.49
CA TRP A 34 -11.23 -8.70 -1.53
C TRP A 34 -10.49 -9.04 -0.25
N GLU A 35 -11.14 -8.95 0.91
CA GLU A 35 -10.58 -9.41 2.17
C GLU A 35 -10.19 -10.89 2.09
N GLU A 36 -11.10 -11.74 1.61
CA GLU A 36 -10.87 -13.18 1.45
C GLU A 36 -9.80 -13.49 0.40
N ARG A 37 -9.80 -12.77 -0.73
CA ARG A 37 -8.77 -12.95 -1.77
C ARG A 37 -7.39 -12.52 -1.33
N PHE A 38 -7.25 -11.42 -0.60
CA PHE A 38 -5.95 -11.01 -0.07
C PHE A 38 -5.36 -12.04 0.91
N ARG A 39 -6.19 -12.79 1.63
CA ARG A 39 -5.71 -13.89 2.49
C ARG A 39 -5.07 -15.03 1.68
N GLN A 40 -5.39 -15.19 0.40
CA GLN A 40 -4.76 -16.19 -0.48
C GLN A 40 -3.28 -15.88 -0.75
N LEU A 41 -2.84 -14.63 -0.55
CA LEU A 41 -1.43 -14.24 -0.68
C LEU A 41 -0.53 -14.90 0.38
N ALA A 42 -1.10 -15.59 1.37
CA ALA A 42 -0.33 -16.41 2.31
C ALA A 42 0.55 -17.46 1.61
N SER A 43 0.15 -17.95 0.43
CA SER A 43 0.94 -18.92 -0.34
C SER A 43 2.10 -18.31 -1.13
N LEU A 44 2.37 -17.00 -1.00
CA LEU A 44 3.49 -16.35 -1.66
C LEU A 44 4.82 -16.79 -1.02
N CYS A 45 5.75 -17.22 -1.86
CA CYS A 45 7.10 -17.61 -1.46
C CYS A 45 8.11 -16.54 -1.91
N ILE A 46 8.94 -16.08 -0.96
CA ILE A 46 9.87 -14.95 -1.10
C ILE A 46 11.34 -15.38 -0.98
N SER A 47 11.60 -16.66 -0.70
CA SER A 47 12.96 -17.17 -0.50
C SER A 47 13.97 -16.80 -1.61
N ASN A 48 15.13 -16.32 -1.18
CA ASN A 48 16.32 -16.00 -2.00
C ASN A 48 16.11 -14.93 -3.10
N MET A 49 15.17 -14.01 -2.93
CA MET A 49 14.97 -12.90 -3.85
C MET A 49 15.83 -11.68 -3.46
N ASP A 50 16.33 -10.95 -4.45
CA ASP A 50 16.84 -9.60 -4.23
C ASP A 50 15.68 -8.60 -3.99
N ILE A 51 16.03 -7.37 -3.58
CA ILE A 51 15.05 -6.33 -3.23
C ILE A 51 14.04 -6.06 -4.36
N PHE A 52 14.48 -6.01 -5.61
CA PHE A 52 13.62 -5.70 -6.75
C PHE A 52 12.67 -6.87 -7.03
N ASN A 53 13.17 -8.10 -6.89
CA ASN A 53 12.38 -9.32 -7.06
C ASN A 53 11.32 -9.48 -5.97
N ILE A 54 11.56 -8.99 -4.75
CA ILE A 54 10.53 -8.96 -3.69
C ILE A 54 9.37 -8.08 -4.11
N ASP A 55 9.63 -6.82 -4.45
CA ASP A 55 8.57 -5.89 -4.84
C ASP A 55 7.85 -6.38 -6.12
N TYR A 56 8.60 -6.89 -7.10
CA TYR A 56 8.01 -7.49 -8.29
C TYR A 56 7.12 -8.69 -7.95
N ALA A 57 7.56 -9.61 -7.10
CA ALA A 57 6.78 -10.78 -6.69
C ALA A 57 5.49 -10.38 -5.97
N LEU A 58 5.54 -9.38 -5.09
CA LEU A 58 4.37 -8.83 -4.41
C LEU A 58 3.36 -8.23 -5.40
N ALA A 59 3.82 -7.35 -6.28
CA ALA A 59 2.97 -6.73 -7.29
C ALA A 59 2.36 -7.77 -8.25
N ARG A 60 3.14 -8.78 -8.65
CA ARG A 60 2.66 -9.90 -9.48
C ARG A 60 1.62 -10.75 -8.76
N ALA A 61 1.82 -11.05 -7.49
CA ALA A 61 0.88 -11.85 -6.71
C ALA A 61 -0.48 -11.16 -6.60
N ILE A 62 -0.48 -9.85 -6.34
CA ILE A 62 -1.70 -9.02 -6.34
C ILE A 62 -2.33 -8.99 -7.73
N GLN A 63 -1.54 -8.74 -8.78
CA GLN A 63 -2.04 -8.68 -10.17
C GLN A 63 -2.70 -10.01 -10.60
N ASN A 64 -2.15 -11.16 -10.20
CA ASN A 64 -2.70 -12.48 -10.54
C ASN A 64 -4.07 -12.75 -9.91
N ILE A 65 -4.37 -12.14 -8.77
CA ILE A 65 -5.67 -12.30 -8.10
C ILE A 65 -6.65 -11.16 -8.39
N ALA A 66 -6.20 -10.08 -9.02
CA ALA A 66 -6.98 -8.87 -9.28
C ALA A 66 -8.07 -9.09 -10.35
N ASP A 67 -9.19 -8.40 -10.18
CA ASP A 67 -10.23 -8.24 -11.21
C ASP A 67 -10.67 -6.76 -11.30
N GLU A 68 -11.65 -6.46 -12.15
CA GLU A 68 -12.09 -5.09 -12.42
C GLU A 68 -12.62 -4.32 -11.20
N SER A 69 -13.01 -5.04 -10.14
CA SER A 69 -13.51 -4.42 -8.91
C SER A 69 -12.39 -3.90 -7.99
N LEU A 70 -11.14 -4.32 -8.18
CA LEU A 70 -9.98 -3.78 -7.45
C LEU A 70 -9.34 -2.64 -8.24
N LEU A 71 -9.45 -1.43 -7.71
CA LEU A 71 -8.96 -0.24 -8.39
C LEU A 71 -7.50 0.05 -8.06
N ILE A 72 -7.17 -0.08 -6.77
CA ILE A 72 -5.83 0.20 -6.24
C ILE A 72 -5.54 -0.88 -5.22
N ALA A 73 -4.31 -1.37 -5.20
CA ALA A 73 -3.84 -2.26 -4.17
C ALA A 73 -2.43 -1.89 -3.75
N GLY A 74 -2.08 -2.33 -2.54
CA GLY A 74 -0.79 -2.08 -1.96
C GLY A 74 -0.48 -3.12 -0.91
N CYS A 75 0.80 -3.37 -0.71
CA CYS A 75 1.27 -4.39 0.19
C CYS A 75 2.58 -3.97 0.84
N SER A 76 2.68 -4.26 2.13
CA SER A 76 3.92 -4.21 2.89
C SER A 76 4.29 -5.63 3.32
N LEU A 77 5.55 -6.03 3.17
CA LEU A 77 6.08 -7.33 3.58
C LEU A 77 7.31 -7.12 4.45
N LYS A 78 7.35 -7.85 5.57
CA LYS A 78 8.53 -7.96 6.42
C LYS A 78 9.20 -9.30 6.20
N ALA A 79 10.06 -9.36 5.20
CA ALA A 79 10.85 -10.54 4.88
C ALA A 79 12.01 -10.70 5.86
N GLY A 80 12.40 -11.96 6.12
CA GLY A 80 13.54 -12.30 6.97
C GLY A 80 14.89 -12.17 6.26
N ILE A 81 15.11 -11.10 5.49
CA ILE A 81 16.36 -10.83 4.80
C ILE A 81 17.11 -9.65 5.44
N GLU A 82 18.43 -9.72 5.43
CA GLU A 82 19.30 -8.62 5.86
C GLU A 82 19.64 -7.73 4.66
N LEU A 83 19.36 -6.44 4.79
CA LEU A 83 19.69 -5.43 3.78
C LEU A 83 20.87 -4.58 4.25
N ALA A 84 21.51 -3.87 3.31
CA ALA A 84 22.53 -2.90 3.70
C ALA A 84 21.92 -1.75 4.52
N TYR A 85 22.75 -1.08 5.31
CA TYR A 85 22.29 0.03 6.13
C TYR A 85 21.67 1.14 5.27
N GLY A 86 20.41 1.50 5.57
CA GLY A 86 19.67 2.52 4.84
C GLY A 86 18.88 2.02 3.64
N GLU A 87 18.95 0.72 3.31
CA GLU A 87 18.09 0.10 2.31
C GLU A 87 16.77 -0.40 2.92
N SER A 88 15.69 -0.29 2.16
CA SER A 88 14.38 -0.86 2.46
C SER A 88 13.67 -1.38 1.22
N THR A 89 12.76 -2.33 1.42
CA THR A 89 11.92 -2.94 0.36
C THR A 89 10.70 -3.62 0.98
N GLY A 90 9.94 -4.36 0.18
CA GLY A 90 8.74 -5.05 0.60
C GLY A 90 7.59 -4.06 0.73
N GLY A 91 7.48 -3.15 -0.24
CA GLY A 91 6.48 -2.10 -0.30
C GLY A 91 6.05 -1.86 -1.74
N VAL A 92 4.80 -2.20 -2.06
CA VAL A 92 4.23 -1.97 -3.40
C VAL A 92 2.91 -1.23 -3.31
N LEU A 93 2.62 -0.41 -4.33
CA LEU A 93 1.38 0.35 -4.45
C LEU A 93 1.10 0.62 -5.92
N GLY A 94 -0.15 0.49 -6.35
CA GLY A 94 -0.57 0.92 -7.69
C GLY A 94 -1.89 0.33 -8.14
N CYS A 95 -2.19 0.51 -9.43
CA CYS A 95 -3.29 -0.16 -10.12
C CYS A 95 -2.87 -1.59 -10.50
N PRO A 96 -3.50 -2.65 -9.97
CA PRO A 96 -3.08 -4.03 -10.24
C PRO A 96 -3.24 -4.47 -11.71
N ARG A 97 -4.00 -3.70 -12.49
CA ARG A 97 -4.28 -3.96 -13.91
C ARG A 97 -3.31 -3.26 -14.87
N GLU A 98 -2.39 -2.46 -14.34
CA GLU A 98 -1.36 -1.78 -15.13
C GLU A 98 -0.04 -2.56 -15.12
N THR A 99 0.89 -2.13 -15.98
CA THR A 99 2.22 -2.71 -16.05
C THR A 99 2.97 -2.45 -14.74
N ILE A 100 3.57 -3.50 -14.19
CA ILE A 100 4.40 -3.37 -12.98
C ILE A 100 5.68 -2.61 -13.34
N CYS A 101 5.93 -1.51 -12.64
CA CYS A 101 7.10 -0.66 -12.79
C CYS A 101 7.61 -0.19 -11.42
N SER A 102 8.87 0.23 -11.37
CA SER A 102 9.44 0.87 -10.19
C SER A 102 8.89 2.30 -10.02
N ALA A 103 8.90 2.78 -8.77
CA ALA A 103 8.45 4.13 -8.44
C ALA A 103 9.18 5.19 -9.27
N PRO A 104 8.46 6.11 -9.97
CA PRO A 104 9.09 7.15 -10.76
C PRO A 104 9.68 8.28 -9.91
N GLY A 105 9.40 8.31 -8.59
CA GLY A 105 9.79 9.41 -7.71
C GLY A 105 8.99 10.69 -7.94
N ALA A 106 7.81 10.56 -8.56
CA ALA A 106 6.91 11.66 -8.88
C ALA A 106 5.45 11.21 -8.69
N CYS A 107 4.53 12.18 -8.65
CA CYS A 107 3.12 11.87 -8.62
C CYS A 107 2.60 11.55 -10.03
N GLU A 108 1.77 10.52 -10.15
CA GLU A 108 1.15 10.04 -11.39
C GLU A 108 -0.37 9.90 -11.25
N PRO A 109 -1.15 10.09 -12.34
CA PRO A 109 -2.59 9.86 -12.29
C PRO A 109 -2.89 8.37 -12.25
N LEU A 110 -3.92 7.99 -11.51
CA LEU A 110 -4.51 6.66 -11.49
C LEU A 110 -5.96 6.69 -12.01
N PRO A 111 -6.56 5.53 -12.35
CA PRO A 111 -7.94 5.47 -12.80
C PRO A 111 -8.93 6.10 -11.80
N LYS A 112 -10.10 6.53 -12.29
CA LYS A 112 -11.24 7.00 -11.47
C LYS A 112 -10.95 8.23 -10.60
N GLY A 113 -10.01 9.08 -11.04
CA GLY A 113 -9.68 10.34 -10.35
C GLY A 113 -8.75 10.17 -9.17
N PHE A 114 -8.15 9.00 -9.00
CA PHE A 114 -7.06 8.82 -8.06
C PHE A 114 -5.77 9.40 -8.61
N SER A 115 -4.85 9.72 -7.71
CA SER A 115 -3.45 9.98 -8.01
C SER A 115 -2.57 9.22 -7.05
N MET A 116 -1.33 8.96 -7.45
CA MET A 116 -0.38 8.17 -6.69
C MET A 116 0.96 8.87 -6.61
N TYR A 117 1.52 8.96 -5.42
CA TYR A 117 2.90 9.37 -5.17
C TYR A 117 3.67 8.18 -4.62
N THR A 118 4.74 7.77 -5.29
CA THR A 118 5.64 6.72 -4.81
C THR A 118 7.09 7.20 -4.89
N THR A 119 7.90 6.78 -3.91
CA THR A 119 9.33 7.08 -3.84
C THR A 119 10.06 5.88 -3.24
N ALA A 120 11.34 5.72 -3.55
CA ALA A 120 12.17 4.68 -2.94
C ALA A 120 12.23 4.87 -1.42
N GLY A 121 11.95 3.79 -0.67
CA GLY A 121 11.87 3.80 0.79
C GLY A 121 10.58 4.37 1.39
N GLY A 122 9.64 4.78 0.53
CA GLY A 122 8.31 5.23 0.93
C GLY A 122 8.26 6.59 1.64
N PRO A 123 7.04 6.99 2.06
CA PRO A 123 5.78 6.28 1.85
C PRO A 123 5.33 6.27 0.38
N GLY A 124 4.57 5.24 0.00
CA GLY A 124 3.70 5.28 -1.17
C GLY A 124 2.29 5.71 -0.75
N LEU A 125 1.67 6.65 -1.46
CA LEU A 125 0.30 7.10 -1.24
C LEU A 125 -0.49 7.11 -2.53
N ALA A 126 -1.66 6.49 -2.55
CA ALA A 126 -2.67 6.64 -3.59
C ALA A 126 -3.92 7.23 -2.97
N ALA A 127 -4.44 8.31 -3.51
CA ALA A 127 -5.57 9.04 -2.93
C ALA A 127 -6.55 9.53 -3.99
N LEU A 128 -7.83 9.63 -3.63
CA LEU A 128 -8.85 10.26 -4.46
C LEU A 128 -8.72 11.78 -4.34
N ALA A 129 -7.69 12.33 -4.98
CA ALA A 129 -7.29 13.72 -4.92
C ALA A 129 -6.45 14.07 -6.15
N ASP A 130 -6.22 15.36 -6.39
CA ASP A 130 -5.29 15.76 -7.44
C ASP A 130 -3.83 15.40 -7.06
N GLN A 131 -2.94 15.42 -8.06
CA GLN A 131 -1.55 15.03 -7.86
C GLN A 131 -0.83 15.92 -6.84
N ALA A 132 -1.15 17.21 -6.79
CA ALA A 132 -0.49 18.15 -5.90
C ALA A 132 -0.95 17.95 -4.45
N GLU A 133 -2.23 17.62 -4.23
CA GLU A 133 -2.79 17.25 -2.93
C GLU A 133 -2.18 15.94 -2.42
N THR A 134 -2.14 14.91 -3.26
CA THR A 134 -1.54 13.61 -2.93
C THR A 134 -0.06 13.76 -2.58
N GLU A 135 0.71 14.48 -3.38
CA GLU A 135 2.12 14.71 -3.09
C GLU A 135 2.33 15.47 -1.77
N ARG A 136 1.56 16.55 -1.52
CA ARG A 136 1.63 17.29 -0.25
C ARG A 136 1.33 16.39 0.95
N ALA A 137 0.30 15.55 0.85
CA ALA A 137 -0.06 14.61 1.92
C ALA A 137 1.02 13.55 2.13
N ALA A 138 1.60 12.99 1.07
CA ALA A 138 2.70 12.03 1.17
C ALA A 138 3.95 12.63 1.81
N VAL A 139 4.30 13.87 1.46
CA VAL A 139 5.41 14.62 2.07
C VAL A 139 5.14 14.89 3.56
N ALA A 140 3.91 15.28 3.92
CA ALA A 140 3.53 15.51 5.31
C ALA A 140 3.64 14.22 6.15
N VAL A 141 3.22 13.08 5.60
CA VAL A 141 3.38 11.77 6.25
C VAL A 141 4.86 11.40 6.40
N ARG A 142 5.68 11.63 5.36
CA ARG A 142 7.12 11.36 5.41
C ARG A 142 7.82 12.17 6.50
N ALA A 143 7.40 13.42 6.71
CA ALA A 143 7.92 14.30 7.75
C ALA A 143 7.60 13.84 9.20
N LEU A 144 6.78 12.79 9.38
CA LEU A 144 6.56 12.17 10.69
C LEU A 144 7.77 11.32 11.16
N GLU A 145 8.65 10.94 10.23
CA GLU A 145 9.87 10.15 10.49
C GLU A 145 9.60 8.93 11.40
N GLY A 146 10.40 8.69 12.44
CA GLY A 146 10.23 7.55 13.36
C GLY A 146 9.03 7.63 14.30
N ALA A 147 8.18 8.65 14.19
CA ALA A 147 7.05 8.87 15.08
C ALA A 147 5.70 8.45 14.45
N ILE A 148 5.72 7.51 13.50
CA ILE A 148 4.55 7.05 12.74
C ILE A 148 3.56 6.32 13.64
N THR A 149 2.35 6.86 13.72
CA THR A 149 1.19 6.19 14.32
C THR A 149 0.01 6.30 13.36
N GLY A 150 -0.97 5.40 13.49
CA GLY A 150 -2.20 5.47 12.69
C GLY A 150 -2.92 6.82 12.85
N GLU A 151 -2.96 7.37 14.06
CA GLU A 151 -3.57 8.67 14.36
C GLU A 151 -2.89 9.81 13.59
N LYS A 152 -1.55 9.90 13.64
CA LYS A 152 -0.81 10.94 12.92
C LYS A 152 -0.94 10.83 11.41
N ILE A 153 -0.96 9.61 10.86
CA ILE A 153 -1.24 9.39 9.44
C ILE A 153 -2.63 9.94 9.09
N MET A 154 -3.64 9.59 9.88
CA MET A 154 -5.01 10.07 9.65
C MET A 154 -5.12 11.59 9.75
N ASP A 155 -4.38 12.22 10.67
CA ASP A 155 -4.34 13.68 10.80
C ASP A 155 -3.70 14.36 9.58
N CYS A 156 -2.62 13.80 9.02
CA CYS A 156 -2.05 14.28 7.76
C CYS A 156 -3.09 14.26 6.64
N MET A 157 -3.85 13.17 6.50
CA MET A 157 -4.88 13.03 5.47
C MET A 157 -6.05 14.00 5.68
N ARG A 158 -6.51 14.13 6.94
CA ARG A 158 -7.58 15.06 7.31
C ARG A 158 -7.19 16.51 7.02
N ASN A 159 -5.96 16.90 7.34
CA ASN A 159 -5.43 18.24 7.06
C ASN A 159 -5.30 18.52 5.55
N ALA A 160 -5.08 17.47 4.75
CA ALA A 160 -5.07 17.55 3.30
C ALA A 160 -6.49 17.50 2.67
N GLY A 161 -7.54 17.28 3.46
CA GLY A 161 -8.90 17.12 2.96
C GLY A 161 -9.17 15.78 2.25
N ILE A 162 -8.31 14.77 2.47
CA ILE A 162 -8.37 13.46 1.82
C ILE A 162 -9.06 12.46 2.76
N ASP A 163 -10.15 11.84 2.29
CA ASP A 163 -10.91 10.83 3.04
C ASP A 163 -10.84 9.42 2.45
N THR A 164 -10.31 9.29 1.22
CA THR A 164 -10.21 8.03 0.47
C THR A 164 -8.79 7.83 -0.02
N TYR A 165 -8.08 6.88 0.57
CA TYR A 165 -6.67 6.65 0.26
C TYR A 165 -6.17 5.25 0.64
N LEU A 166 -5.06 4.86 0.03
CA LEU A 166 -4.23 3.72 0.39
C LEU A 166 -2.79 4.20 0.57
N LEU A 167 -2.23 3.98 1.76
CA LEU A 167 -0.87 4.34 2.12
C LEU A 167 -0.09 3.06 2.43
N VAL A 168 1.15 2.99 1.93
CA VAL A 168 2.05 1.84 2.11
C VAL A 168 3.43 2.33 2.54
N PHE A 169 4.00 1.66 3.54
CA PHE A 169 5.41 1.75 3.91
C PHE A 169 6.10 0.42 3.71
N ASP A 170 7.36 0.46 3.30
CA ASP A 170 8.23 -0.72 3.23
C ASP A 170 8.26 -1.46 4.57
N GLY A 171 8.20 -2.79 4.49
CA GLY A 171 8.21 -3.68 5.66
C GLY A 171 9.55 -4.34 5.95
N THR A 172 10.49 -4.31 4.99
CA THR A 172 11.80 -4.98 5.09
C THR A 172 12.91 -3.94 5.10
N GLY A 173 13.85 -4.06 6.03
CA GLY A 173 14.95 -3.12 6.24
C GLY A 173 15.14 -2.76 7.73
N LEU A 174 16.30 -2.20 8.07
CA LEU A 174 16.57 -1.83 9.46
C LEU A 174 15.74 -0.60 9.87
N GLY A 175 14.95 -0.73 10.94
CA GLY A 175 14.13 0.37 11.47
C GLY A 175 12.86 0.66 10.66
N THR A 176 12.50 -0.19 9.69
CA THR A 176 11.22 -0.09 9.00
C THR A 176 10.09 -0.58 9.90
N HIS A 177 8.93 0.06 9.79
CA HIS A 177 7.76 -0.26 10.61
C HIS A 177 6.71 -1.10 9.86
N GLY A 178 6.79 -1.22 8.53
CA GLY A 178 5.89 -1.99 7.68
C GLY A 178 4.41 -1.70 7.91
N CYS A 179 3.78 -0.94 7.02
CA CYS A 179 2.40 -0.49 7.28
C CYS A 179 1.58 -0.38 6.01
N VAL A 180 0.31 -0.76 6.11
CA VAL A 180 -0.73 -0.42 5.15
C VAL A 180 -1.88 0.30 5.88
N VAL A 181 -2.28 1.45 5.34
CA VAL A 181 -3.48 2.17 5.78
C VAL A 181 -4.44 2.29 4.60
N ALA A 182 -5.65 1.77 4.78
CA ALA A 182 -6.72 1.89 3.79
C ALA A 182 -7.91 2.64 4.40
N ALA A 183 -8.33 3.72 3.74
CA ALA A 183 -9.43 4.56 4.21
C ALA A 183 -10.40 4.90 3.09
N SER A 184 -11.66 5.02 3.48
CA SER A 184 -12.80 5.49 2.70
C SER A 184 -13.75 6.23 3.66
N PRO A 185 -14.74 7.00 3.18
CA PRO A 185 -15.58 7.81 4.05
C PRO A 185 -16.24 6.96 5.16
N GLY A 186 -15.95 7.29 6.42
CA GLY A 186 -16.50 6.61 7.59
C GLY A 186 -15.78 5.31 8.01
N LYS A 187 -14.74 4.88 7.29
CA LYS A 187 -13.97 3.67 7.62
C LYS A 187 -12.47 3.85 7.35
N SER A 188 -11.64 3.58 8.36
CA SER A 188 -10.19 3.44 8.20
C SER A 188 -9.71 2.14 8.82
N THR A 189 -8.68 1.54 8.23
CA THR A 189 -8.04 0.35 8.75
C THR A 189 -6.53 0.52 8.62
N VAL A 190 -5.82 0.27 9.72
CA VAL A 190 -4.36 0.40 9.82
C VAL A 190 -3.80 -0.96 10.21
N VAL A 191 -2.82 -1.46 9.45
CA VAL A 191 -2.16 -2.74 9.70
C VAL A 191 -0.65 -2.53 9.75
N PHE A 192 -0.04 -2.76 10.92
CA PHE A 192 1.41 -2.73 11.15
C PHE A 192 2.03 -4.14 11.20
N LEU A 193 3.32 -4.26 10.86
CA LEU A 193 4.05 -5.54 10.73
C LEU A 193 4.96 -5.92 11.89
#